data_AF-A0A9D6I458-F1
#
_entry.id   AF-A0A9D6I458-F1
#
_cell.length_a   1.000
_cell.length_b   1.000
_cell.length_c   1.000
_cell.angle_alpha   90.00
_cell.angle_beta   90.00
_cell.angle_gamma   90.00
#
_symmetry.space_group_name_H-M   'P 1'
#
loop_
_entity.id
_entity.type
_entity.pdbx_description
1 polymer ?
#
loop_
_entity_poly.entity_id
_entity_poly.type
_entity_poly.pdbx_seq_one_letter_code
_entity_poly.pdbx_strand_id
1 'polypeptide(L)'
;MLASSHFIIGASVGRLSGNPFLAAFLGFVTHFLADLVPHWDLGYNFSKTKKSYFLVFLDILIGIIICGFFLWWRPTNWNDIASVLLGGFFGLVPDFIGFGVKIFKIKSFEWYVHHHDRLHWFIKEERPEFSEFKIIPTTPRMVFFGLLWQGLIVVFSLIILWV
;
A
#
# COMPACT_ATOMS: atom_id res chain seq x y z
N MET A 1 3.06 3.98 -1.50
CA MET A 1 3.54 4.07 -0.09
C MET A 1 4.06 2.70 0.33
N LEU A 2 4.68 2.53 1.51
CA LEU A 2 4.98 1.19 2.02
C LEU A 2 3.77 0.25 1.98
N ALA A 3 4.02 -1.01 1.61
CA ALA A 3 3.00 -2.04 1.52
C ALA A 3 2.37 -2.33 2.89
N SER A 4 3.15 -2.31 3.97
CA SER A 4 2.60 -2.39 5.34
C SER A 4 1.56 -1.31 5.59
N SER A 5 1.81 -0.08 5.13
CA SER A 5 0.93 1.05 5.36
C SER A 5 -0.35 0.92 4.53
N HIS A 6 -0.26 0.48 3.26
CA HIS A 6 -1.44 0.18 2.44
C HIS A 6 -2.30 -0.93 3.05
N PHE A 7 -1.66 -1.98 3.58
CA PHE A 7 -2.38 -3.05 4.27
C PHE A 7 -3.09 -2.54 5.52
N ILE A 8 -2.40 -1.75 6.37
CA ILE A 8 -2.97 -1.21 7.61
C ILE A 8 -4.13 -0.24 7.34
N ILE A 9 -4.00 0.64 6.34
CA ILE A 9 -5.09 1.56 5.94
C ILE A 9 -6.27 0.79 5.38
N GLY A 10 -6.03 -0.15 4.46
CA GLY A 10 -7.11 -0.97 3.91
C GLY A 10 -7.82 -1.77 5.01
N ALA A 11 -7.07 -2.32 5.95
CA ALA A 11 -7.58 -3.06 7.09
C ALA A 11 -8.43 -2.18 8.03
N SER A 12 -8.00 -0.94 8.29
CA SER A 12 -8.74 0.00 9.15
C SER A 12 -10.06 0.43 8.50
N VAL A 13 -10.09 0.63 7.20
CA VAL A 13 -11.34 0.91 6.49
C VAL A 13 -12.23 -0.34 6.41
N GLY A 14 -11.62 -1.53 6.29
CA GLY A 14 -12.31 -2.80 6.42
C GLY A 14 -13.04 -2.93 7.76
N ARG A 15 -12.35 -2.62 8.87
CA ARG A 15 -12.92 -2.56 10.22
C ARG A 15 -14.16 -1.65 10.30
N LEU A 16 -14.06 -0.44 9.74
CA LEU A 16 -15.19 0.50 9.74
C LEU A 16 -16.37 0.05 8.89
N SER A 17 -16.12 -0.74 7.84
CA SER A 17 -17.17 -1.17 6.92
C SER A 17 -18.09 -2.24 7.51
N GLY A 18 -17.56 -3.13 8.36
CA GLY A 18 -18.26 -4.31 8.89
C GLY A 18 -18.80 -5.28 7.82
N ASN A 19 -18.45 -5.07 6.54
CA ASN A 19 -18.93 -5.85 5.40
C ASN A 19 -17.75 -6.25 4.51
N PRO A 20 -17.48 -7.56 4.31
CA PRO A 20 -16.30 -8.03 3.60
C PRO A 20 -16.19 -7.54 2.13
N PHE A 21 -17.32 -7.42 1.42
CA PHE A 21 -17.33 -6.95 0.03
C PHE A 21 -17.08 -5.46 -0.07
N LEU A 22 -17.70 -4.68 0.83
CA LEU A 22 -17.46 -3.25 0.91
C LEU A 22 -16.01 -2.98 1.35
N ALA A 23 -15.48 -3.77 2.28
CA ALA A 23 -14.10 -3.70 2.71
C ALA A 23 -13.12 -3.91 1.55
N ALA A 24 -13.33 -4.93 0.72
CA ALA A 24 -12.50 -5.17 -0.46
C ALA A 24 -12.50 -3.97 -1.42
N PHE A 25 -13.69 -3.43 -1.73
CA PHE A 25 -13.82 -2.26 -2.60
C PHE A 25 -13.14 -1.02 -1.99
N LEU A 26 -13.42 -0.73 -0.72
CA LEU A 26 -12.84 0.43 -0.04
C LEU A 26 -11.33 0.30 0.16
N GLY A 27 -10.82 -0.91 0.44
CA GLY A 27 -9.39 -1.20 0.49
C GLY A 27 -8.69 -0.86 -0.82
N PHE A 28 -9.27 -1.31 -1.94
CA PHE A 28 -8.77 -1.00 -3.28
C PHE A 28 -8.80 0.52 -3.58
N VAL A 29 -9.88 1.22 -3.23
CA VAL A 29 -10.00 2.67 -3.45
C VAL A 29 -9.03 3.46 -2.57
N THR A 30 -8.90 3.08 -1.29
CA THR A 30 -8.08 3.79 -0.31
C THR A 30 -6.59 3.66 -0.59
N HIS A 31 -6.17 2.63 -1.32
CA HIS A 31 -4.81 2.56 -1.88
C HIS A 31 -4.48 3.84 -2.67
N PHE A 32 -5.29 4.17 -3.68
CA PHE A 32 -5.06 5.33 -4.54
C PHE A 32 -5.15 6.65 -3.77
N LEU A 33 -6.09 6.74 -2.82
CA LEU A 33 -6.21 7.91 -1.95
C LEU A 33 -4.96 8.10 -1.06
N ALA A 34 -4.40 7.01 -0.54
CA ALA A 34 -3.20 7.06 0.27
C ALA A 34 -1.98 7.47 -0.57
N ASP A 35 -1.92 7.08 -1.84
CA ASP A 35 -0.81 7.47 -2.72
C ASP A 35 -0.79 8.96 -3.06
N LEU A 36 -1.95 9.63 -3.03
CA LEU A 36 -2.07 11.08 -3.24
C LEU A 36 -1.45 11.92 -2.11
N VAL A 37 -1.29 11.33 -0.92
CA VAL A 37 -0.75 12.02 0.27
C VAL A 37 0.77 11.85 0.32
N PRO A 38 1.52 12.83 0.86
CA PRO A 38 2.94 12.64 1.13
C PRO A 38 3.24 11.35 1.90
N HIS A 39 4.12 10.53 1.34
CA HIS A 39 4.53 9.23 1.84
C HIS A 39 5.94 8.86 1.35
N TRP A 40 6.54 7.83 1.98
CA TRP A 40 7.76 7.19 1.51
C TRP A 40 7.47 5.77 0.99
N ASP A 41 8.32 5.25 0.12
CA ASP A 41 8.15 3.96 -0.52
C ASP A 41 9.50 3.26 -0.79
N LEU A 42 9.51 1.93 -0.62
CA LEU A 42 10.64 1.08 -0.99
C LEU A 42 10.85 1.04 -2.51
N GLY A 43 9.78 1.24 -3.29
CA GLY A 43 9.80 1.31 -4.75
C GLY A 43 10.82 2.31 -5.31
N TYR A 44 11.16 3.37 -4.56
CA TYR A 44 12.12 4.40 -4.99
C TYR A 44 13.55 3.89 -5.12
N ASN A 45 13.90 2.84 -4.37
CA ASN A 45 15.23 2.25 -4.38
C ASN A 45 15.15 0.75 -4.74
N PHE A 46 14.04 0.35 -5.38
CA PHE A 46 13.86 -1.03 -5.77
C PHE A 46 14.81 -1.38 -6.92
N SER A 47 15.55 -2.46 -6.72
CA SER A 47 16.38 -3.09 -7.75
C SER A 47 15.92 -4.53 -7.88
N LYS A 48 16.09 -5.17 -9.04
CA LYS A 48 15.75 -6.60 -9.23
C LYS A 48 16.76 -7.53 -8.53
N THR A 49 17.04 -7.28 -7.25
CA THR A 49 17.98 -8.03 -6.40
C THR A 49 17.23 -8.77 -5.30
N LYS A 50 17.76 -9.92 -4.86
CA LYS A 50 17.18 -10.71 -3.77
C LYS A 50 16.90 -9.88 -2.52
N LYS A 51 17.78 -8.92 -2.21
CA LYS A 51 17.64 -7.99 -1.09
C LYS A 51 16.37 -7.14 -1.22
N SER A 52 16.14 -6.51 -2.36
CA SER A 52 14.94 -5.67 -2.56
C SER A 52 13.65 -6.49 -2.49
N TYR A 53 13.61 -7.68 -3.10
CA TYR A 53 12.45 -8.58 -2.97
C TYR A 53 12.19 -8.99 -1.51
N PHE A 54 13.26 -9.31 -0.77
CA PHE A 54 13.15 -9.68 0.64
C PHE A 54 12.65 -8.51 1.52
N LEU A 55 13.09 -7.27 1.24
CA LEU A 55 12.59 -6.08 1.94
C LEU A 55 11.10 -5.84 1.67
N VAL A 56 10.65 -5.97 0.41
CA VAL A 56 9.22 -5.86 0.07
C VAL A 56 8.40 -6.96 0.76
N PHE A 57 8.91 -8.20 0.79
CA PHE A 57 8.26 -9.30 1.50
C PHE A 57 8.13 -9.02 3.00
N LEU A 58 9.20 -8.54 3.64
CA LEU A 58 9.19 -8.18 5.05
C LEU A 58 8.21 -7.03 5.34
N ASP A 59 8.14 -6.03 4.46
CA ASP A 59 7.20 -4.91 4.60
C ASP A 59 5.74 -5.37 4.57
N ILE A 60 5.37 -6.23 3.60
CA ILE A 60 4.05 -6.85 3.56
C ILE A 60 3.77 -7.64 4.84
N LEU A 61 4.73 -8.46 5.27
CA LEU A 61 4.59 -9.31 6.45
C LEU A 61 4.40 -8.48 7.73
N ILE A 62 5.09 -7.34 7.86
CA ILE A 62 4.92 -6.42 8.99
C ILE A 62 3.47 -5.90 9.05
N GLY A 63 2.89 -5.48 7.92
CA GLY A 63 1.50 -5.02 7.87
C GLY A 63 0.52 -6.11 8.33
N ILE A 64 0.70 -7.33 7.84
CA ILE A 64 -0.14 -8.49 8.20
C ILE A 64 0.00 -8.82 9.70
N ILE A 65 1.22 -8.85 10.24
CA ILE A 65 1.48 -9.14 11.65
C ILE A 65 0.84 -8.07 12.54
N ILE A 66 0.98 -6.79 12.19
CA ILE A 66 0.37 -5.70 12.94
C ILE A 66 -1.15 -5.86 12.96
N CYS A 67 -1.82 -6.00 11.82
CA CYS A 67 -3.27 -6.22 11.81
C CYS A 67 -3.70 -7.50 12.53
N GLY A 68 -2.92 -8.58 12.39
CA GLY A 68 -3.15 -9.83 13.12
C GLY A 68 -3.07 -9.67 14.63
N PHE A 69 -2.15 -8.83 15.14
CA PHE A 69 -2.06 -8.48 16.55
C PHE A 69 -3.33 -7.78 17.05
N PHE A 70 -3.88 -6.83 16.28
CA PHE A 70 -5.13 -6.15 16.64
C PHE A 70 -6.34 -7.09 16.63
N LEU A 71 -6.45 -7.94 15.61
CA LEU A 71 -7.50 -8.97 15.53
C LEU A 71 -7.42 -9.98 16.68
N TRP A 72 -6.20 -10.35 17.10
CA TRP A 72 -5.99 -11.23 18.25
C TRP A 72 -6.43 -10.59 19.57
N TRP A 73 -6.11 -9.32 19.78
CA TRP A 73 -6.42 -8.62 21.03
C TRP A 73 -7.89 -8.18 21.13
N ARG A 74 -8.52 -7.91 19.98
CA ARG A 74 -9.93 -7.52 19.86
C ARG A 74 -10.67 -8.49 18.96
N PRO A 75 -10.83 -9.75 19.39
CA PRO A 75 -11.54 -10.74 18.59
C PRO A 75 -12.99 -10.29 18.43
N THR A 76 -13.43 -10.31 17.18
CA THR A 76 -14.78 -9.96 16.75
C THR A 76 -15.41 -11.15 16.05
N ASN A 77 -16.57 -10.93 15.43
CA ASN A 77 -17.20 -11.95 14.62
C ASN A 77 -16.42 -12.19 13.30
N TRP A 78 -16.69 -13.31 12.64
CA TRP A 78 -16.05 -13.69 11.38
C TRP A 78 -16.21 -12.66 10.26
N ASN A 79 -17.31 -11.90 10.23
CA ASN A 79 -17.51 -10.87 9.20
C ASN A 79 -16.53 -9.71 9.38
N ASP A 80 -16.28 -9.30 10.62
CA ASP A 80 -15.33 -8.24 10.90
C ASP A 80 -13.89 -8.68 10.63
N ILE A 81 -13.50 -9.89 11.06
CA ILE A 81 -12.20 -10.49 10.71
C ILE A 81 -12.02 -10.52 9.18
N ALA A 82 -13.02 -11.01 8.45
CA ALA A 82 -12.98 -11.03 6.99
C ALA A 82 -12.91 -9.63 6.39
N SER A 83 -13.60 -8.64 6.96
CA SER A 83 -13.58 -7.26 6.48
C SER A 83 -12.19 -6.62 6.67
N VAL A 84 -11.55 -6.81 7.83
CA VAL A 84 -10.19 -6.32 8.09
C VAL A 84 -9.18 -6.96 7.12
N LEU A 85 -9.23 -8.29 6.97
CA LEU A 85 -8.30 -9.01 6.10
C LEU A 85 -8.50 -8.70 4.62
N LEU A 86 -9.74 -8.64 4.14
CA LEU A 86 -10.03 -8.29 2.75
C LEU A 86 -9.72 -6.83 2.46
N GLY A 87 -10.04 -5.91 3.37
CA GLY A 87 -9.66 -4.51 3.23
C GLY A 87 -8.15 -4.34 3.08
N GLY A 88 -7.38 -4.97 3.97
CA GLY A 88 -5.91 -4.94 3.91
C GLY A 88 -5.35 -5.59 2.63
N PHE A 89 -5.86 -6.76 2.26
CA PHE A 89 -5.42 -7.47 1.05
C PHE A 89 -5.71 -6.66 -0.22
N PHE A 90 -6.93 -6.12 -0.37
CA PHE A 90 -7.30 -5.31 -1.54
C PHE A 90 -6.60 -3.96 -1.56
N GLY A 91 -6.14 -3.45 -0.41
CA GLY A 91 -5.23 -2.31 -0.34
C GLY A 91 -3.86 -2.57 -0.99
N LEU A 92 -3.43 -3.82 -1.12
CA LEU A 92 -2.16 -4.20 -1.78
C LEU A 92 -2.33 -4.54 -3.27
N VAL A 93 -3.55 -4.87 -3.70
CA VAL A 93 -3.82 -5.35 -5.07
C VAL A 93 -3.29 -4.37 -6.13
N PRO A 94 -3.46 -3.04 -6.00
CA PRO A 94 -2.96 -2.13 -7.01
C PRO A 94 -1.44 -2.20 -7.23
N ASP A 95 -0.66 -2.30 -6.16
CA ASP A 95 0.80 -2.47 -6.24
C ASP A 95 1.18 -3.80 -6.90
N PHE A 96 0.49 -4.90 -6.55
CA PHE A 96 0.77 -6.20 -7.16
C PHE A 96 0.46 -6.22 -8.66
N ILE A 97 -0.61 -5.56 -9.10
CA ILE A 97 -0.91 -5.39 -10.52
C ILE A 97 0.24 -4.61 -11.18
N GLY A 98 0.62 -3.45 -10.63
CA GLY A 98 1.69 -2.62 -11.19
C GLY A 98 3.03 -3.35 -11.27
N PHE A 99 3.37 -4.07 -10.20
CA PHE A 99 4.58 -4.88 -10.10
C PHE A 99 4.59 -6.05 -11.08
N GLY A 100 3.48 -6.79 -11.20
CA GLY A 100 3.31 -7.90 -12.14
C GLY A 100 3.43 -7.42 -13.58
N VAL A 101 2.75 -6.33 -13.95
CA VAL A 101 2.84 -5.73 -15.29
C VAL A 101 4.28 -5.35 -15.63
N LYS A 102 5.01 -4.74 -14.69
CA LYS A 102 6.44 -4.38 -14.84
C LYS A 102 7.35 -5.60 -15.00
N ILE A 103 7.13 -6.66 -14.22
CA ILE A 103 7.93 -7.89 -14.30
C ILE A 103 7.70 -8.65 -15.62
N PHE A 104 6.44 -8.85 -15.98
CA PHE A 104 6.05 -9.64 -17.15
C PHE A 104 5.99 -8.81 -18.44
N LYS A 105 6.23 -7.50 -18.37
CA LYS A 105 6.24 -6.56 -19.51
C LYS A 105 4.92 -6.56 -20.30
N ILE A 106 3.79 -6.59 -19.59
CA ILE A 106 2.45 -6.70 -20.19
C ILE A 106 2.02 -5.34 -20.78
N LYS A 107 2.32 -5.11 -22.06
CA LYS A 107 2.05 -3.83 -22.74
C LYS A 107 0.58 -3.38 -22.70
N SER A 108 -0.38 -4.32 -22.72
CA SER A 108 -1.80 -3.98 -22.68
C SER A 108 -2.25 -3.32 -21.37
N PHE A 109 -1.44 -3.41 -20.30
CA PHE A 109 -1.69 -2.78 -19.00
C PHE A 109 -0.72 -1.63 -18.70
N GLU A 110 0.03 -1.15 -19.70
CA GLU A 110 0.89 0.02 -19.55
C GLU A 110 0.11 1.25 -19.04
N TRP A 111 -1.11 1.46 -19.54
CA TRP A 111 -1.99 2.55 -19.11
C TRP A 111 -2.26 2.52 -17.60
N TYR A 112 -2.39 1.32 -17.03
CA TYR A 112 -2.67 1.13 -15.60
C TYR A 112 -1.45 1.57 -14.78
N VAL A 113 -0.26 1.11 -15.19
CA VAL A 113 1.00 1.51 -14.57
C VAL A 113 1.13 3.03 -14.62
N HIS A 114 0.93 3.68 -15.77
CA HIS A 114 0.99 5.13 -15.88
C HIS A 114 -0.07 5.87 -15.04
N HIS A 115 -1.26 5.29 -14.88
CA HIS A 115 -2.30 5.91 -14.06
C HIS A 115 -1.99 5.79 -12.57
N HIS A 116 -1.71 4.59 -12.09
CA HIS A 116 -1.26 4.31 -10.72
C HIS A 116 -0.07 5.18 -10.35
N ASP A 117 0.92 5.22 -11.25
CA ASP A 117 2.17 5.93 -11.07
C ASP A 117 2.01 7.45 -10.93
N ARG A 118 1.02 8.06 -11.61
CA ARG A 118 0.69 9.50 -11.54
C ARG A 118 -0.03 9.90 -10.26
N LEU A 119 -0.65 8.94 -9.56
CA LEU A 119 -1.35 9.20 -8.31
C LEU A 119 -0.40 9.33 -7.12
N HIS A 120 0.82 8.80 -7.21
CA HIS A 120 1.84 9.04 -6.20
C HIS A 120 2.21 10.53 -6.11
N TRP A 121 2.14 11.09 -4.90
CA TRP A 121 2.22 12.54 -4.61
C TRP A 121 3.44 13.32 -5.16
N PHE A 122 4.53 12.65 -5.53
CA PHE A 122 5.83 13.21 -5.92
C PHE A 122 6.25 12.74 -7.31
N ILE A 123 5.48 11.83 -7.91
CA ILE A 123 5.78 11.29 -9.23
C ILE A 123 4.92 12.07 -10.22
N LYS A 124 5.37 13.31 -10.47
CA LYS A 124 4.66 14.29 -11.31
C LYS A 124 5.32 14.55 -12.67
N GLU A 125 6.52 14.05 -12.89
CA GLU A 125 7.27 14.16 -14.15
C GLU A 125 7.57 12.78 -14.78
N GLU A 126 7.83 12.79 -16.10
CA GLU A 126 7.87 11.61 -16.98
C GLU A 126 8.68 10.44 -16.41
N ARG A 127 8.00 9.30 -16.23
CA ARG A 127 8.67 8.02 -16.01
C ARG A 127 9.25 7.52 -17.35
N PRO A 128 10.43 6.88 -17.33
CA PRO A 128 10.94 6.11 -18.48
C PRO A 128 10.00 4.93 -18.80
N GLU A 129 10.33 4.12 -19.81
CA GLU A 129 9.53 2.96 -20.24
C GLU A 129 8.85 2.24 -19.06
N PHE A 130 7.55 1.95 -19.21
CA PHE A 130 6.68 1.36 -18.17
C PHE A 130 7.20 0.06 -17.54
N SER A 131 8.22 -0.57 -18.14
CA SER A 131 8.84 -1.82 -17.71
C SER A 131 10.05 -1.66 -16.78
N GLU A 132 10.50 -0.43 -16.55
CA GLU A 132 11.66 -0.13 -15.70
C GLU A 132 11.27 0.27 -14.27
N PHE A 133 12.04 -0.24 -13.31
CA PHE A 133 12.01 0.22 -11.92
C PHE A 133 13.08 1.31 -11.78
N LYS A 134 12.69 2.59 -11.84
CA LYS A 134 13.64 3.70 -11.73
C LYS A 134 13.94 3.98 -10.27
N ILE A 135 15.21 4.25 -9.97
CA ILE A 135 15.58 4.86 -8.70
C ILE A 135 15.13 6.33 -8.75
N ILE A 136 14.15 6.68 -7.91
CA ILE A 136 13.64 8.04 -7.83
C ILE A 136 14.51 8.79 -6.81
N PRO A 137 15.22 9.86 -7.22
CA PRO A 137 16.03 10.63 -6.28
C PRO A 137 15.12 11.27 -5.22
N THR A 138 15.26 10.86 -3.97
CA THR A 138 14.52 11.43 -2.84
C THR A 138 15.32 12.52 -2.17
N THR A 139 14.75 13.72 -2.01
CA THR A 139 15.37 14.78 -1.19
C THR A 139 15.09 14.58 0.30
N PRO A 140 15.93 15.09 1.23
CA PRO A 140 15.65 15.00 2.67
C PRO A 140 14.29 15.57 3.06
N ARG A 141 13.83 16.63 2.39
CA ARG A 141 12.49 17.21 2.60
C ARG A 141 11.38 16.23 2.21
N MET A 142 11.52 15.55 1.08
CA MET A 142 10.53 14.57 0.64
C MET A 142 10.44 13.39 1.59
N VAL A 143 11.59 12.90 2.06
CA VAL A 143 11.63 11.82 3.06
C VAL A 143 10.97 12.28 4.37
N PHE A 144 11.31 13.48 4.85
CA PHE A 144 10.73 14.02 6.09
C PHE A 144 9.20 14.15 6.00
N PHE A 145 8.69 14.86 4.99
CA PHE A 145 7.24 15.03 4.83
C PHE A 145 6.53 13.72 4.53
N GLY A 146 7.16 12.83 3.76
CA GLY A 146 6.64 11.51 3.47
C GLY A 146 6.46 10.67 4.72
N LEU A 147 7.50 10.56 5.54
CA LEU A 147 7.43 9.81 6.81
C LEU A 147 6.47 10.45 7.81
N LEU A 148 6.41 11.79 7.88
CA LEU A 148 5.49 12.50 8.78
C LEU A 148 4.03 12.17 8.47
N TRP A 149 3.60 12.38 7.22
CA TRP A 149 2.21 12.16 6.82
C TRP A 149 1.82 10.68 6.83
N GLN A 150 2.71 9.82 6.34
CA GLN A 150 2.52 8.38 6.43
C GLN A 150 2.37 7.91 7.88
N GLY A 151 3.23 8.39 8.79
CA GLY A 151 3.17 8.06 10.21
C GLY A 151 1.83 8.47 10.85
N LEU A 152 1.35 9.68 10.55
CA LEU A 152 0.05 10.16 11.05
C LEU A 152 -1.12 9.28 10.57
N ILE A 153 -1.14 8.93 9.28
CA ILE A 153 -2.20 8.09 8.70
C ILE A 153 -2.16 6.67 9.27
N VAL A 154 -0.96 6.10 9.43
CA VAL A 154 -0.80 4.77 10.04
C VAL A 154 -1.28 4.80 11.49
N VAL A 155 -0.86 5.77 12.30
CA VAL A 155 -1.32 5.89 13.70
C VAL A 155 -2.84 6.01 13.78
N PHE A 156 -3.46 6.85 12.94
CA PHE A 156 -4.92 6.97 12.91
C PHE A 156 -5.60 5.64 12.51
N SER A 157 -5.04 4.93 11.54
CA SER A 157 -5.54 3.62 11.12
C SER A 157 -5.42 2.56 12.23
N LEU A 158 -4.35 2.59 13.02
CA LEU A 158 -4.18 1.71 14.17
C LEU A 158 -5.19 2.03 15.29
N ILE A 159 -5.52 3.30 15.50
CA ILE A 159 -6.58 3.71 16.44
C ILE A 159 -7.93 3.13 15.99
N ILE A 160 -8.25 3.20 14.70
CA ILE A 160 -9.47 2.61 14.15
C ILE A 160 -9.49 1.09 14.36
N LEU A 161 -8.38 0.39 14.13
CA LEU A 161 -8.27 -1.06 14.37
C LEU A 161 -8.42 -1.44 15.85
N TRP A 162 -8.16 -0.51 16.77
CA TRP A 162 -8.29 -0.73 18.20
C TRP A 162 -9.73 -0.64 18.71
N VAL A 163 -10.54 0.22 18.08
CA VAL A 163 -11.95 0.48 18.45
C VAL A 163 -12.83 -0.62 17.89
#